data_AF-A0A838I799-F1
#
_entry.id   AF-A0A838I799-F1
#
_cell.length_a   1.000
_cell.length_b   1.000
_cell.length_c   1.000
_cell.angle_alpha   90.00
_cell.angle_beta   90.00
_cell.angle_gamma   90.00
#
_symmetry.space_group_name_H-M   'P 1'
#
loop_
_entity.id
_entity.type
_entity.pdbx_description
1 polymer ?
#
loop_
_entity_poly.entity_id
_entity_poly.type
_entity_poly.pdbx_seq_one_letter_code
_entity_poly.pdbx_strand_id
1 'polypeptide(L)'
;MTQCGGVAHCFTSRVAGLDVAHDKAEALSRLDRVHREIRSALGEGRQPFITAEQVHGRKIGVISGLKERDECFDGCDGLITNQRAVCLGIYVADCCAVFLVDSVRGAIGLVHSGKNGTELAIVGNAIAQMAAEFGSAPADLVVQLSPCIRPPHYEIDFAAQIIAQCREYGVEKVHDSGVCTACTLDRYYSYRAEKGKTGRMLAMLALV
;
A
#
# COMPACT_ATOMS: atom_id res chain seq x y z
N MET A 1 -2.81 -8.22 -13.88
CA MET A 1 -3.38 -8.99 -12.76
C MET A 1 -2.47 -10.17 -12.58
N THR A 2 -1.80 -10.28 -11.44
CA THR A 2 -0.81 -11.33 -11.23
C THR A 2 -1.20 -12.05 -9.95
N GLN A 3 -1.65 -13.30 -10.09
CA GLN A 3 -1.64 -14.24 -8.97
C GLN A 3 -0.25 -14.85 -8.95
N CYS A 4 0.53 -14.57 -7.91
CA CYS A 4 1.86 -15.13 -7.73
C CYS A 4 2.01 -15.49 -6.26
N GLY A 5 2.47 -16.71 -5.96
CA GLY A 5 2.82 -17.08 -4.58
C GLY A 5 1.67 -17.07 -3.56
N GLY A 6 0.43 -17.34 -3.97
CA GLY A 6 -0.71 -17.41 -3.04
C GLY A 6 -1.28 -16.06 -2.60
N VAL A 7 -1.00 -14.99 -3.35
CA VAL A 7 -1.62 -13.68 -3.15
C VAL A 7 -2.27 -13.13 -4.42
N ALA A 8 -3.35 -12.36 -4.27
CA ALA A 8 -3.88 -11.46 -5.28
C ALA A 8 -3.42 -10.03 -4.95
N HIS A 9 -2.87 -9.32 -5.93
CA HIS A 9 -2.37 -7.97 -5.71
C HIS A 9 -2.55 -7.06 -6.92
N CYS A 10 -2.65 -5.76 -6.67
CA CYS A 10 -2.74 -4.73 -7.72
C CYS A 10 -2.22 -3.39 -7.21
N PHE A 11 -1.70 -2.58 -8.13
CA PHE A 11 -1.49 -1.16 -7.95
C PHE A 11 -2.14 -0.43 -9.11
N THR A 12 -3.17 0.38 -8.85
CA THR A 12 -3.93 1.05 -9.91
C THR A 12 -3.11 2.17 -10.55
N SER A 13 -3.38 2.43 -11.82
CA SER A 13 -2.88 3.62 -12.53
C SER A 13 -3.95 4.72 -12.56
N ARG A 14 -3.59 5.91 -13.04
CA ARG A 14 -4.54 7.00 -13.29
C ARG A 14 -5.70 6.53 -14.16
N VAL A 15 -6.90 7.04 -13.86
CA VAL A 15 -8.12 6.81 -14.65
C VAL A 15 -8.26 7.99 -15.61
N ALA A 16 -8.12 7.74 -16.90
CA ALA A 16 -8.24 8.77 -17.92
C ALA A 16 -9.68 9.32 -18.01
N GLY A 17 -9.81 10.65 -18.17
CA GLY A 17 -11.09 11.32 -18.36
C GLY A 17 -11.95 11.49 -17.11
N LEU A 18 -11.51 11.02 -15.94
CA LEU A 18 -12.20 11.21 -14.68
C LEU A 18 -11.73 12.49 -13.99
N ASP A 19 -12.65 13.42 -13.70
CA ASP A 19 -12.34 14.64 -12.95
C ASP A 19 -12.12 14.32 -11.47
N VAL A 20 -10.84 14.28 -11.06
CA VAL A 20 -10.40 14.00 -9.68
C VAL A 20 -9.54 15.13 -9.10
N ALA A 21 -9.56 16.31 -9.71
CA ALA A 21 -8.80 17.48 -9.25
C ALA A 21 -9.48 18.17 -8.06
N HIS A 22 -9.76 17.40 -7.01
CA HIS A 22 -10.50 17.79 -5.81
C HIS A 22 -9.70 17.48 -4.54
N ASP A 23 -10.29 17.71 -3.37
CA ASP A 23 -9.74 17.19 -2.12
C ASP A 23 -9.76 15.65 -2.10
N LYS A 24 -9.07 15.06 -1.10
CA LYS A 24 -8.91 13.61 -0.98
C LYS A 24 -10.27 12.89 -0.93
N ALA A 25 -11.25 13.41 -0.19
CA ALA A 25 -12.51 12.73 0.03
C ALA A 25 -13.34 12.70 -1.25
N GLU A 26 -13.48 13.84 -1.93
CA GLU A 26 -14.21 13.94 -3.18
C GLU A 26 -13.53 13.16 -4.31
N ALA A 27 -12.20 13.22 -4.41
CA ALA A 27 -11.45 12.44 -5.39
C ALA A 27 -11.65 10.92 -5.21
N LEU A 28 -11.65 10.44 -3.96
CA LEU A 28 -11.90 9.03 -3.66
C LEU A 28 -13.34 8.62 -3.94
N SER A 29 -14.33 9.46 -3.61
CA SER A 29 -15.74 9.23 -3.94
C SER A 29 -15.93 9.01 -5.45
N ARG A 30 -15.24 9.77 -6.28
CA ARG A 30 -15.30 9.64 -7.75
C ARG A 30 -14.58 8.41 -8.28
N LEU A 31 -13.49 8.00 -7.63
CA LEU A 31 -12.71 6.82 -7.99
C LEU A 31 -13.35 5.50 -7.52
N ASP A 32 -14.25 5.57 -6.54
CA ASP A 32 -14.82 4.41 -5.84
C ASP A 32 -15.37 3.35 -6.79
N ARG A 33 -16.19 3.74 -7.78
CA ARG A 33 -16.75 2.79 -8.76
C ARG A 33 -15.66 2.01 -9.49
N VAL A 34 -14.65 2.71 -10.01
CA VAL A 34 -13.55 2.10 -10.78
C VAL A 34 -12.70 1.21 -9.87
N HIS A 35 -12.45 1.63 -8.64
CA HIS A 35 -11.72 0.80 -7.68
C HIS A 35 -12.47 -0.48 -7.30
N ARG A 36 -13.80 -0.44 -7.13
CA ARG A 36 -14.63 -1.65 -6.94
C ARG A 36 -14.62 -2.59 -8.15
N GLU A 37 -14.68 -2.03 -9.36
CA GLU A 37 -14.59 -2.80 -10.60
C GLU A 37 -13.23 -3.52 -10.70
N ILE A 38 -12.12 -2.81 -10.41
CA ILE A 38 -10.78 -3.40 -10.38
C ILE A 38 -10.69 -4.48 -9.30
N ARG A 39 -11.15 -4.21 -8.07
CA ARG A 39 -11.19 -5.20 -6.97
C ARG A 39 -11.95 -6.46 -7.38
N SER A 40 -13.08 -6.29 -8.08
CA SER A 40 -13.86 -7.42 -8.60
C SER A 40 -13.12 -8.21 -9.67
N ALA A 41 -12.42 -7.52 -10.58
CA ALA A 41 -11.57 -8.17 -11.58
C ALA A 41 -10.38 -8.94 -10.97
N LEU A 42 -9.91 -8.53 -9.78
CA LEU A 42 -8.93 -9.27 -8.99
C LEU A 42 -9.46 -10.57 -8.37
N GLY A 43 -10.78 -10.81 -8.38
CA GLY A 43 -11.42 -11.90 -7.64
C GLY A 43 -11.84 -11.52 -6.21
N GLU A 44 -11.47 -10.33 -5.76
CA GLU A 44 -11.66 -9.86 -4.38
C GLU A 44 -12.93 -9.00 -4.19
N GLY A 45 -13.80 -8.93 -5.20
CA GLY A 45 -14.99 -8.07 -5.19
C GLY A 45 -15.96 -8.37 -4.04
N ARG A 46 -16.00 -9.65 -3.60
CA ARG A 46 -16.89 -10.15 -2.53
C ARG A 46 -16.24 -10.10 -1.14
N GLN A 47 -14.93 -9.93 -1.05
CA GLN A 47 -14.27 -9.87 0.24
C GLN A 47 -14.45 -8.49 0.88
N PRO A 48 -14.57 -8.42 2.21
CA PRO A 48 -14.42 -7.18 2.97
C PRO A 48 -13.16 -6.43 2.55
N PHE A 49 -13.32 -5.17 2.20
CA PHE A 49 -12.23 -4.29 1.85
C PHE A 49 -11.79 -3.44 3.04
N ILE A 50 -10.57 -3.69 3.49
CA ILE A 50 -10.03 -3.11 4.71
C ILE A 50 -8.99 -2.07 4.35
N THR A 51 -9.20 -0.85 4.81
CA THR A 51 -8.34 0.30 4.54
C THR A 51 -7.81 0.90 5.84
N ALA A 52 -6.78 1.73 5.73
CA ALA A 52 -6.28 2.53 6.85
C ALA A 52 -6.68 3.99 6.66
N GLU A 53 -6.88 4.72 7.76
CA GLU A 53 -7.20 6.16 7.69
C GLU A 53 -6.07 6.98 7.02
N GLN A 54 -4.82 6.54 7.22
CA GLN A 54 -3.58 7.12 6.71
C GLN A 54 -3.31 8.53 7.22
N VAL A 55 -3.00 8.62 8.52
CA VAL A 55 -2.70 9.86 9.25
C VAL A 55 -1.22 10.27 9.16
N HIS A 56 -0.43 9.58 8.32
CA HIS A 56 1.02 9.76 8.15
C HIS A 56 1.83 9.46 9.42
N GLY A 57 1.33 8.57 10.27
CA GLY A 57 1.98 8.04 11.45
C GLY A 57 2.73 6.73 11.20
N ARG A 58 2.89 5.92 12.25
CA ARG A 58 3.54 4.59 12.20
C ARG A 58 2.70 3.43 12.73
N LYS A 59 1.44 3.67 13.07
CA LYS A 59 0.56 2.65 13.67
C LYS A 59 0.14 1.64 12.59
N ILE A 60 0.18 0.36 12.96
CA ILE A 60 -0.25 -0.77 12.13
C ILE A 60 -1.54 -1.33 12.71
N GLY A 61 -2.55 -1.51 11.86
CA GLY A 61 -3.76 -2.26 12.19
C GLY A 61 -3.54 -3.75 11.95
N VAL A 62 -3.81 -4.57 12.97
CA VAL A 62 -3.72 -6.04 12.87
C VAL A 62 -5.12 -6.60 12.66
N ILE A 63 -5.34 -7.30 11.54
CA ILE A 63 -6.60 -7.99 11.26
C ILE A 63 -6.41 -9.47 11.59
N SER A 64 -6.87 -9.88 12.77
CA SER A 64 -6.74 -11.25 13.28
C SER A 64 -8.04 -12.06 13.26
N GLY A 65 -9.17 -11.42 12.94
CA GLY A 65 -10.49 -12.04 12.93
C GLY A 65 -11.24 -11.84 11.61
N LEU A 66 -12.34 -12.58 11.47
CA LEU A 66 -13.25 -12.42 10.34
C LEU A 66 -13.80 -10.99 10.30
N LYS A 67 -13.89 -10.46 9.08
CA LYS A 67 -14.58 -9.20 8.80
C LYS A 67 -15.81 -9.53 7.97
N GLU A 68 -16.92 -8.84 8.24
CA GLU A 68 -18.17 -9.04 7.50
C GLU A 68 -18.41 -7.95 6.45
N ARG A 69 -17.75 -6.79 6.62
CA ARG A 69 -18.00 -5.56 5.85
C ARG A 69 -16.70 -4.81 5.66
N ASP A 70 -16.70 -3.92 4.67
CA ASP A 70 -15.62 -2.95 4.46
C ASP A 70 -15.41 -2.11 5.73
N GLU A 71 -14.15 -1.81 6.05
CA GLU A 71 -13.77 -1.11 7.28
C GLU A 71 -12.54 -0.22 7.03
N CYS A 72 -12.50 0.94 7.68
CA CYS A 72 -11.33 1.81 7.73
C CYS A 72 -10.78 1.79 9.16
N PHE A 73 -9.50 1.46 9.33
CA PHE A 73 -8.85 1.40 10.63
C PHE A 73 -8.32 2.78 11.05
N ASP A 74 -8.85 3.27 12.18
CA ASP A 74 -8.54 4.60 12.73
C ASP A 74 -7.08 4.75 13.16
N GLY A 75 -6.51 5.90 12.78
CA GLY A 75 -5.17 6.36 13.15
C GLY A 75 -4.04 5.46 12.67
N CYS A 76 -4.29 4.56 11.73
CA CYS A 76 -3.30 3.63 11.18
C CYS A 76 -2.80 4.08 9.81
N ASP A 77 -1.60 3.64 9.46
CA ASP A 77 -0.97 3.86 8.15
C ASP A 77 -0.50 2.55 7.51
N GLY A 78 -0.57 1.43 8.21
CA GLY A 78 -0.38 0.12 7.62
C GLY A 78 -1.35 -0.90 8.18
N LEU A 79 -1.54 -1.98 7.44
CA LEU A 79 -2.39 -3.10 7.81
C LEU A 79 -1.60 -4.39 7.65
N ILE A 80 -1.78 -5.34 8.57
CA ILE A 80 -1.22 -6.69 8.46
C ILE A 80 -2.28 -7.75 8.80
N THR A 81 -2.20 -8.91 8.15
CA THR A 81 -3.13 -10.01 8.39
C THR A 81 -2.59 -11.36 7.91
N ASN A 82 -3.10 -12.44 8.49
CA ASN A 82 -3.00 -13.81 7.97
C ASN A 82 -4.36 -14.38 7.53
N GLN A 83 -5.39 -13.53 7.42
CA GLN A 83 -6.74 -13.92 7.05
C GLN A 83 -6.90 -13.93 5.52
N ARG A 84 -7.50 -15.01 4.98
CA ARG A 84 -7.77 -15.19 3.53
C ARG A 84 -9.04 -14.51 3.02
N ALA A 85 -9.92 -14.08 3.93
CA ALA A 85 -11.23 -13.53 3.59
C ALA A 85 -11.29 -12.00 3.73
N VAL A 86 -10.21 -11.31 3.37
CA VAL A 86 -10.12 -9.84 3.37
C VAL A 86 -9.21 -9.35 2.24
N CYS A 87 -9.53 -8.18 1.69
CA CYS A 87 -8.66 -7.46 0.77
C CYS A 87 -8.16 -6.17 1.43
N LEU A 88 -6.85 -6.02 1.60
CA LEU A 88 -6.24 -4.80 2.11
C LEU A 88 -6.20 -3.71 1.04
N GLY A 89 -6.32 -2.45 1.45
CA GLY A 89 -6.28 -1.28 0.57
C GLY A 89 -5.50 -0.11 1.16
N ILE A 90 -4.58 0.46 0.38
CA ILE A 90 -3.84 1.68 0.73
C ILE A 90 -3.87 2.66 -0.45
N TYR A 91 -4.27 3.91 -0.19
CA TYR A 91 -4.36 4.96 -1.20
C TYR A 91 -3.11 5.84 -1.22
N VAL A 92 -2.55 6.10 -2.39
CA VAL A 92 -1.37 6.96 -2.51
C VAL A 92 -1.45 7.93 -3.68
N ALA A 93 -0.85 9.10 -3.50
CA ALA A 93 -0.37 9.95 -4.57
C ALA A 93 0.95 10.52 -4.06
N ASP A 94 2.06 10.10 -4.67
CA ASP A 94 3.47 10.33 -4.25
C ASP A 94 4.02 9.48 -3.11
N CYS A 95 3.27 9.21 -2.04
CA CYS A 95 3.78 8.31 -0.98
C CYS A 95 3.95 6.88 -1.51
N CYS A 96 4.85 6.10 -0.89
CA CYS A 96 5.07 4.71 -1.29
C CYS A 96 4.03 3.80 -0.63
N ALA A 97 3.35 2.98 -1.41
CA ALA A 97 2.66 1.80 -0.89
C ALA A 97 3.68 0.64 -0.85
N VAL A 98 3.85 0.02 0.30
CA VAL A 98 4.81 -1.06 0.53
C VAL A 98 4.03 -2.34 0.79
N PHE A 99 4.21 -3.32 -0.09
CA PHE A 99 3.62 -4.64 0.01
C PHE A 99 4.61 -5.55 0.74
N LEU A 100 4.12 -6.29 1.73
CA LEU A 100 4.87 -7.28 2.51
C LEU A 100 4.15 -8.62 2.34
N VAL A 101 4.87 -9.66 1.93
CA VAL A 101 4.30 -10.99 1.74
C VAL A 101 5.20 -12.03 2.40
N ASP A 102 4.63 -12.78 3.34
CA ASP A 102 5.20 -14.02 3.88
C ASP A 102 4.47 -15.21 3.22
N SER A 103 5.13 -15.85 2.25
CA SER A 103 4.59 -17.05 1.59
C SER A 103 4.73 -18.33 2.42
N VAL A 104 5.56 -18.32 3.47
CA VAL A 104 5.81 -19.49 4.33
C VAL A 104 4.73 -19.59 5.41
N ARG A 105 4.42 -18.48 6.09
CA ARG A 105 3.38 -18.42 7.13
C ARG A 105 2.01 -18.01 6.61
N GLY A 106 1.92 -17.53 5.38
CA GLY A 106 0.66 -17.07 4.79
C GLY A 106 0.18 -15.79 5.47
N ALA A 107 1.05 -14.79 5.56
CA ALA A 107 0.74 -13.48 6.12
C ALA A 107 1.10 -12.38 5.13
N ILE A 108 0.35 -11.28 5.16
CA ILE A 108 0.54 -10.13 4.28
C ILE A 108 0.51 -8.83 5.08
N GLY A 109 1.12 -7.81 4.52
CA GLY A 109 1.07 -6.44 5.00
C GLY A 109 1.00 -5.44 3.85
N LEU A 110 0.26 -4.36 4.06
CA LEU A 110 0.17 -3.25 3.12
C LEU A 110 0.31 -1.93 3.88
N VAL A 111 1.34 -1.16 3.55
CA VAL A 111 1.79 -0.02 4.35
C VAL A 111 1.89 1.25 3.50
N HIS A 112 1.35 2.34 4.02
CA HIS A 112 1.54 3.70 3.52
C HIS A 112 2.80 4.33 4.13
N SER A 113 3.83 4.54 3.31
CA SER A 113 5.08 5.15 3.73
C SER A 113 5.35 6.43 2.94
N GLY A 114 4.89 7.56 3.50
CA GLY A 114 5.31 8.90 3.07
C GLY A 114 6.54 9.38 3.85
N LYS A 115 6.80 10.70 3.85
CA LYS A 115 7.91 11.30 4.63
C LYS A 115 7.89 10.90 6.09
N ASN A 116 6.85 11.31 6.81
CA ASN A 116 6.76 11.12 8.25
C ASN A 116 6.74 9.62 8.60
N GLY A 117 5.99 8.80 7.85
CA GLY A 117 5.96 7.35 8.07
C GLY A 117 7.33 6.69 7.90
N THR A 118 8.10 7.10 6.90
CA THR A 118 9.46 6.58 6.66
C THR A 118 10.42 7.03 7.75
N GLU A 119 10.39 8.30 8.16
CA GLU A 119 11.18 8.84 9.30
C GLU A 119 10.84 8.12 10.62
N LEU A 120 9.57 7.74 10.80
CA LEU A 120 9.09 6.97 11.95
C LEU A 120 9.29 5.44 11.81
N ALA A 121 9.98 4.99 10.75
CA ALA A 121 10.27 3.59 10.44
C ALA A 121 9.01 2.69 10.42
N ILE A 122 7.92 3.15 9.79
CA ILE A 122 6.66 2.38 9.73
C ILE A 122 6.84 1.00 9.09
N VAL A 123 7.69 0.87 8.06
CA VAL A 123 7.93 -0.41 7.38
C VAL A 123 8.65 -1.39 8.30
N GLY A 124 9.70 -0.93 9.01
CA GLY A 124 10.35 -1.74 10.04
C GLY A 124 9.38 -2.14 11.17
N ASN A 125 8.49 -1.23 11.59
CA ASN A 125 7.44 -1.53 12.56
C ASN A 125 6.46 -2.61 12.05
N ALA A 126 6.07 -2.57 10.77
CA ALA A 126 5.22 -3.59 10.17
C ALA A 126 5.92 -4.96 10.12
N ILE A 127 7.20 -5.01 9.72
CA ILE A 127 8.00 -6.24 9.72
C ILE A 127 8.09 -6.85 11.14
N ALA A 128 8.39 -6.02 12.13
CA ALA A 128 8.45 -6.45 13.53
C ALA A 128 7.11 -7.01 14.03
N GLN A 129 5.99 -6.37 13.67
CA GLN A 129 4.66 -6.84 14.05
C GLN A 129 4.26 -8.11 13.29
N MET A 130 4.60 -8.27 12.02
CA MET A 130 4.39 -9.53 11.29
C MET A 130 5.16 -10.70 11.95
N ALA A 131 6.35 -10.43 12.49
CA ALA A 131 7.10 -11.41 13.27
C ALA A 131 6.41 -11.73 14.60
N ALA A 132 5.95 -10.72 15.34
CA ALA A 132 5.29 -10.90 16.63
C ALA A 132 3.92 -11.62 16.52
N GLU A 133 3.10 -11.22 15.54
CA GLU A 133 1.71 -11.70 15.42
C GLU A 133 1.61 -13.03 14.67
N PHE A 134 2.45 -13.24 13.66
CA PHE A 134 2.34 -14.40 12.75
C PHE A 134 3.58 -15.30 12.75
N GLY A 135 4.62 -14.92 13.51
CA GLY A 135 5.90 -15.61 13.51
C GLY A 135 6.64 -15.49 12.18
N SER A 136 6.35 -14.46 11.39
CA SER A 136 6.99 -14.23 10.09
C SER A 136 8.48 -13.97 10.29
N ALA A 137 9.33 -14.64 9.51
CA ALA A 137 10.76 -14.35 9.53
C ALA A 137 11.08 -13.28 8.47
N PRO A 138 11.85 -12.21 8.79
CA PRO A 138 12.19 -11.18 7.80
C PRO A 138 12.84 -11.72 6.52
N ALA A 139 13.67 -12.76 6.63
CA ALA A 139 14.31 -13.42 5.48
C ALA A 139 13.31 -14.12 4.54
N ASP A 140 12.14 -14.53 5.05
CA ASP A 140 11.07 -15.14 4.26
C ASP A 140 10.16 -14.09 3.59
N LEU A 141 10.26 -12.82 3.99
CA LEU A 141 9.44 -11.76 3.42
C LEU A 141 9.90 -11.39 2.01
N VAL A 142 8.90 -11.24 1.13
CA VAL A 142 9.03 -10.50 -0.13
C VAL A 142 8.44 -9.12 0.07
N VAL A 143 9.23 -8.10 -0.22
CA VAL A 143 8.83 -6.69 -0.13
C VAL A 143 8.82 -6.06 -1.52
N GLN A 144 7.72 -5.41 -1.87
CA GLN A 144 7.58 -4.67 -3.12
C GLN A 144 7.19 -3.22 -2.82
N LEU A 145 7.96 -2.28 -3.34
CA LEU A 145 7.65 -0.85 -3.29
C LEU A 145 6.88 -0.45 -4.56
N SER A 146 5.80 0.32 -4.38
CA SER A 146 5.05 0.89 -5.49
C SER A 146 5.80 2.04 -6.18
N PRO A 147 5.31 2.53 -7.32
CA PRO A 147 5.64 3.88 -7.78
C PRO A 147 5.39 4.90 -6.66
N CYS A 148 6.33 5.82 -6.46
CA CYS A 148 6.28 6.88 -5.47
C CYS A 148 7.08 8.09 -5.98
N ILE A 149 7.00 9.24 -5.32
CA ILE A 149 7.78 10.41 -5.73
C ILE A 149 9.26 10.24 -5.37
N ARG A 150 10.14 10.79 -6.21
CA ARG A 150 11.59 10.62 -6.10
C ARG A 150 12.32 11.92 -6.44
N PRO A 151 13.60 12.06 -6.05
CA PRO A 151 14.47 13.10 -6.60
C PRO A 151 14.49 13.09 -8.14
N PRO A 152 14.60 14.26 -8.80
CA PRO A 152 14.65 15.60 -8.20
C PRO A 152 13.27 16.21 -7.87
N HIS A 153 12.16 15.49 -8.11
CA HIS A 153 10.79 16.02 -7.90
C HIS A 153 10.40 16.09 -6.42
N TYR A 154 11.14 15.40 -5.56
CA TYR A 154 11.06 15.52 -4.12
C TYR A 154 12.44 15.35 -3.50
N GLU A 155 12.76 16.15 -2.49
CA GLU A 155 14.10 16.19 -1.91
C GLU A 155 14.48 14.93 -1.12
N ILE A 156 13.48 14.15 -0.69
CA ILE A 156 13.69 12.93 0.08
C ILE A 156 13.46 11.72 -0.81
N ASP A 157 14.43 10.80 -0.82
CA ASP A 157 14.27 9.48 -1.44
C ASP A 157 13.73 8.47 -0.42
N PHE A 158 12.41 8.44 -0.25
CA PHE A 158 11.78 7.48 0.65
C PHE A 158 12.01 6.03 0.22
N ALA A 159 12.10 5.76 -1.10
CA ALA A 159 12.29 4.41 -1.59
C ALA A 159 13.65 3.86 -1.13
N ALA A 160 14.72 4.65 -1.26
CA ALA A 160 16.04 4.28 -0.76
C ALA A 160 16.03 4.04 0.76
N GLN A 161 15.38 4.89 1.54
CA GLN A 161 15.27 4.74 3.00
C GLN A 161 14.47 3.48 3.40
N ILE A 162 13.34 3.22 2.74
CA ILE A 162 12.52 2.02 2.97
C ILE A 162 13.33 0.76 2.66
N ILE A 163 14.08 0.74 1.56
CA ILE A 163 14.94 -0.39 1.20
C ILE A 163 16.00 -0.62 2.29
N ALA A 164 16.67 0.45 2.75
CA ALA A 164 17.65 0.35 3.81
C ALA A 164 17.04 -0.21 5.12
N GLN A 165 15.87 0.28 5.51
CA GLN A 165 15.14 -0.23 6.68
C GLN A 165 14.78 -1.71 6.52
N CYS A 166 14.30 -2.15 5.35
CA CYS A 166 14.00 -3.56 5.11
C CYS A 166 15.25 -4.43 5.29
N ARG A 167 16.39 -3.97 4.77
CA ARG A 167 17.68 -4.70 4.88
C ARG A 167 18.19 -4.77 6.31
N GLU A 168 18.05 -3.69 7.08
CA GLU A 168 18.40 -3.66 8.51
C GLU A 168 17.61 -4.68 9.32
N TYR A 169 16.34 -4.88 8.98
CA TYR A 169 15.49 -5.90 9.61
C TYR A 169 15.74 -7.32 9.09
N GLY A 170 16.67 -7.53 8.15
CA GLY A 170 17.01 -8.85 7.61
C GLY A 170 16.14 -9.31 6.44
N VAL A 171 15.41 -8.41 5.78
CA VAL A 171 14.66 -8.76 4.56
C VAL A 171 15.62 -8.87 3.38
N GLU A 172 15.62 -10.04 2.73
CA GLU A 172 16.52 -10.33 1.62
C GLU A 172 15.92 -9.98 0.24
N LYS A 173 14.59 -10.07 0.10
CA LYS A 173 13.88 -9.91 -1.17
C LYS A 173 13.13 -8.59 -1.18
N VAL A 174 13.83 -7.52 -1.56
CA VAL A 174 13.27 -6.17 -1.67
C VAL A 174 13.29 -5.74 -3.13
N HIS A 175 12.11 -5.44 -3.66
CA HIS A 175 11.90 -5.03 -5.05
C HIS A 175 11.38 -3.60 -5.09
N ASP A 176 12.02 -2.76 -5.91
CA ASP A 176 11.58 -1.40 -6.16
C ASP A 176 11.05 -1.27 -7.58
N SER A 177 9.91 -0.60 -7.75
CA SER A 177 9.40 -0.24 -9.08
C SER A 177 10.37 0.66 -9.84
N GLY A 178 11.15 1.49 -9.13
CA GLY A 178 12.03 2.50 -9.73
C GLY A 178 11.29 3.65 -10.42
N VAL A 179 9.96 3.72 -10.31
CA VAL A 179 9.12 4.69 -11.01
C VAL A 179 8.84 5.89 -10.13
N CYS A 180 9.00 7.09 -10.70
CA CYS A 180 8.60 8.36 -10.09
C CYS A 180 7.19 8.76 -10.54
N THR A 181 6.27 8.96 -9.59
CA THR A 181 4.87 9.38 -9.88
C THR A 181 4.79 10.76 -10.54
N ALA A 182 5.66 11.69 -10.15
CA ALA A 182 5.70 13.04 -10.71
C ALA A 182 6.26 13.09 -12.15
N CYS A 183 7.00 12.07 -12.60
CA CYS A 183 7.56 12.03 -13.95
C CYS A 183 6.54 11.65 -15.04
N THR A 184 5.45 10.97 -14.67
CA THR A 184 4.55 10.30 -15.64
C THR A 184 3.09 10.56 -15.26
N LEU A 185 2.66 11.82 -15.35
CA LEU A 185 1.33 12.25 -14.89
C LEU A 185 0.17 11.70 -15.73
N ASP A 186 0.42 11.20 -16.93
CA ASP A 186 -0.55 10.44 -17.72
C ASP A 186 -0.87 9.08 -17.08
N ARG A 187 0.08 8.50 -16.32
CA ARG A 187 -0.04 7.19 -15.70
C ARG A 187 -0.27 7.22 -14.19
N TYR A 188 0.20 8.24 -13.49
CA TYR A 188 0.09 8.33 -12.04
C TYR A 188 -0.50 9.68 -11.60
N TYR A 189 -1.17 9.66 -10.45
CA TYR A 189 -1.51 10.87 -9.71
C TYR A 189 -0.31 11.31 -8.88
N SER A 190 -0.04 12.61 -8.82
CA SER A 190 1.03 13.19 -8.02
C SER A 190 0.53 14.40 -7.26
N TYR A 191 0.44 14.29 -5.95
CA TYR A 191 -0.01 15.37 -5.06
C TYR A 191 0.88 16.60 -5.21
N ARG A 192 2.20 16.41 -5.28
CA ARG A 192 3.20 17.47 -5.38
C ARG A 192 3.14 18.15 -6.74
N ALA A 193 3.14 17.39 -7.83
CA ALA A 193 3.12 17.97 -9.18
C ALA A 193 1.78 18.66 -9.50
N GLU A 194 0.68 18.13 -8.97
CA GLU A 194 -0.68 18.65 -9.20
C GLU A 194 -1.18 19.58 -8.08
N LYS A 195 -0.25 20.10 -7.26
CA LYS A 195 -0.50 21.16 -6.25
C LYS A 195 -1.64 20.82 -5.28
N GLY A 196 -1.70 19.57 -4.88
CA GLY A 196 -2.56 19.04 -3.82
C GLY A 196 -3.96 18.59 -4.24
N LYS A 197 -4.39 18.90 -5.47
CA LYS A 197 -5.71 18.53 -5.99
C LYS A 197 -5.57 17.47 -7.08
N THR A 198 -5.73 16.21 -6.69
CA THR A 198 -5.55 15.06 -7.58
C THR A 198 -6.19 13.80 -7.03
N GLY A 199 -6.29 12.76 -7.87
CA GLY A 199 -6.74 11.42 -7.52
C GLY A 199 -5.77 10.65 -6.62
N ARG A 200 -6.09 9.38 -6.36
CA ARG A 200 -5.21 8.45 -5.65
C ARG A 200 -5.10 7.17 -6.46
N MET A 201 -3.88 6.65 -6.57
CA MET A 201 -3.69 5.24 -6.87
C MET A 201 -4.14 4.42 -5.66
N LEU A 202 -4.53 3.19 -5.91
CA LEU A 202 -4.93 2.22 -4.92
C LEU A 202 -4.01 0.99 -5.02
N ALA A 203 -3.34 0.68 -3.92
CA ALA A 203 -2.67 -0.58 -3.72
C ALA A 203 -3.65 -1.57 -3.07
N MET A 204 -3.73 -2.80 -3.59
CA MET A 204 -4.57 -3.88 -3.08
C MET A 204 -3.76 -5.14 -2.87
N LEU A 205 -3.99 -5.83 -1.76
CA LEU A 205 -3.34 -7.09 -1.43
C LEU A 205 -4.29 -8.01 -0.66
N ALA A 206 -4.40 -9.27 -1.10
CA ALA A 206 -5.19 -10.31 -0.46
C ALA A 206 -4.45 -11.65 -0.54
N LEU A 207 -4.71 -12.55 0.41
CA LEU A 207 -4.28 -13.94 0.35
C LEU A 207 -5.30 -14.76 -0.45
N VAL A 208 -4.83 -15.60 -1.38
CA VAL A 208 -5.67 -16.51 -2.19
C VAL A 208 -5.38 -17.98 -1.88
#